data_AF-A0A656JTP8-F1
#
_entry.id   AF-A0A656JTP8-F1
#
_cell.length_a   1.000
_cell.length_b   1.000
_cell.length_c   1.000
_cell.angle_alpha   90.00
_cell.angle_beta   90.00
_cell.angle_gamma   90.00
#
_symmetry.space_group_name_H-M   'P 1'
#
loop_
_entity.id
_entity.type
_entity.pdbx_description
1 polymer ?
#
loop_
_entity_poly.entity_id
_entity_poly.type
_entity_poly.pdbx_seq_one_letter_code
_entity_poly.pdbx_strand_id
1 'polypeptide(L)' 'MSTQLKPTLGTIHLWGIAVGLVISGEYFGWSYGWGAAGTMGFLVTALMVATMYTCFIFSFTELTTAIPHAGGPFAYSRRA' A
#
# COMPACT_ATOMS: atom_id res chain seq x y z
N MET A 1 32.45 -11.42 9.89
CA MET A 1 31.08 -11.37 10.44
C MET A 1 30.11 -11.39 9.27
N SER A 2 29.25 -12.39 9.17
CA SER A 2 28.21 -12.41 8.12
C SER A 2 27.10 -11.46 8.55
N THR A 3 27.08 -10.26 7.98
CA THR A 3 26.01 -9.26 8.20
C THR A 3 24.80 -9.62 7.34
N GLN A 4 24.12 -10.71 7.67
CA GLN A 4 22.92 -11.15 6.95
C GLN A 4 21.80 -11.40 7.97
N LEU A 5 20.67 -10.72 7.78
CA LEU A 5 19.47 -10.90 8.60
C LEU A 5 18.81 -12.24 8.26
N LYS A 6 18.35 -12.97 9.29
CA LYS A 6 17.59 -14.21 9.07
C LYS A 6 16.18 -13.84 8.55
N PRO A 7 15.73 -14.38 7.40
CA PRO A 7 14.40 -14.13 6.90
C PRO A 7 13.37 -14.88 7.75
N THR A 8 12.68 -14.15 8.64
CA THR A 8 11.67 -14.70 9.57
C THR A 8 10.24 -14.26 9.22
N LEU A 9 10.09 -13.26 8.35
CA LEU A 9 8.79 -12.75 7.90
C LEU A 9 8.32 -13.53 6.67
N GLY A 10 7.23 -14.27 6.83
CA GLY A 10 6.47 -14.84 5.71
C GLY A 10 5.41 -13.89 5.18
N THR A 11 4.71 -14.32 4.13
CA THR A 11 3.70 -13.51 3.41
C THR A 11 2.62 -12.95 4.33
N ILE A 12 2.07 -13.76 5.25
CA ILE A 12 0.99 -13.33 6.15
C ILE A 12 1.46 -12.27 7.15
N HIS A 13 2.69 -12.38 7.65
CA HIS A 13 3.26 -11.39 8.56
C HIS A 13 3.47 -10.05 7.85
N LEU A 14 4.00 -10.08 6.62
CA LEU A 14 4.18 -8.87 5.80
C LEU A 14 2.84 -8.22 5.46
N TRP A 15 1.83 -9.02 5.10
CA TRP A 15 0.47 -8.54 4.86
C TRP A 15 -0.13 -7.88 6.11
N GLY A 16 -0.01 -8.53 7.28
CA GLY A 16 -0.55 -8.00 8.54
C GLY A 16 0.07 -6.66 8.95
N ILE A 17 1.38 -6.49 8.78
CA ILE A 17 2.07 -5.22 9.05
C ILE A 17 1.59 -4.13 8.10
N ALA A 18 1.50 -4.43 6.80
CA ALA A 18 1.07 -3.45 5.80
C ALA A 18 -0.40 -3.03 6.00
N VAL A 19 -1.31 -3.99 6.18
CA VAL A 19 -2.73 -3.71 6.41
C VAL A 19 -2.96 -2.98 7.73
N GLY A 20 -2.27 -3.39 8.80
CA GLY A 20 -2.36 -2.73 10.09
C GLY A 20 -1.92 -1.26 10.03
N LEU A 21 -0.86 -0.96 9.28
CA LEU A 21 -0.39 0.41 9.06
C LEU A 21 -1.47 1.24 8.35
N VAL A 22 -2.05 0.74 7.25
CA VAL A 22 -3.06 1.46 6.46
C VAL A 22 -4.32 1.74 7.28
N ILE A 23 -4.91 0.70 7.90
CA ILE A 23 -6.18 0.83 8.63
C ILE A 23 -6.04 1.77 9.83
N SER A 24 -4.88 1.81 10.48
CA SER A 24 -4.67 2.60 11.71
C SER A 24 -4.86 4.11 11.52
N GLY A 25 -4.67 4.63 10.30
CA GLY A 25 -4.57 6.07 10.06
C GLY A 25 -5.86 6.75 9.59
N GLU A 26 -6.84 6.03 9.06
CA GLU A 26 -7.82 6.65 8.15
C GLU A 26 -9.16 7.04 8.80
N TYR A 27 -9.38 6.83 10.10
CA TYR A 27 -10.68 7.06 10.76
C TYR A 27 -11.28 8.46 10.48
N PHE A 28 -10.45 9.50 10.55
CA PHE A 28 -10.88 10.87 10.24
C PHE A 28 -11.21 11.05 8.76
N GLY A 29 -10.42 10.48 7.86
CA GLY A 29 -10.67 10.54 6.41
C GLY A 29 -12.03 9.92 6.04
N TRP A 30 -12.36 8.77 6.63
CA TRP A 30 -13.65 8.12 6.44
C TRP A 30 -14.80 8.95 7.02
N SER A 31 -14.66 9.47 8.24
CA SER A 31 -15.71 10.25 8.90
C SER A 31 -15.98 11.60 8.20
N TYR A 32 -14.94 12.35 7.83
CA TYR A 32 -15.07 13.60 7.09
C TYR A 32 -15.53 13.38 5.65
N GLY A 33 -15.01 12.34 4.98
CA GLY A 33 -15.41 11.99 3.62
C GLY A 33 -16.90 11.67 3.54
N TRP A 34 -17.42 10.93 4.53
CA TRP A 34 -18.85 10.64 4.60
C TRP A 34 -19.69 11.88 4.91
N GLY A 35 -19.22 12.74 5.84
CA GLY A 35 -19.89 14.00 6.15
C GLY A 35 -19.93 15.00 4.99
N ALA A 36 -18.90 15.03 4.14
CA ALA A 36 -18.81 15.96 3.01
C ALA A 36 -19.55 15.47 1.75
N ALA A 37 -19.42 14.18 1.41
CA ALA A 37 -19.95 13.64 0.15
C ALA A 37 -21.27 12.87 0.29
N GLY A 38 -21.71 12.59 1.53
CA GLY A 38 -22.86 11.71 1.79
C GLY A 38 -22.57 10.25 1.41
N THR A 39 -23.54 9.36 1.64
CA THR A 39 -23.36 7.91 1.40
C THR A 39 -23.01 7.57 -0.06
N MET A 40 -23.79 8.10 -1.01
CA MET A 40 -23.62 7.79 -2.43
C MET A 40 -22.40 8.46 -3.04
N GLY A 41 -22.14 9.74 -2.71
CA GLY A 41 -20.96 10.45 -3.20
C GLY A 41 -19.66 9.84 -2.68
N PHE A 42 -19.66 9.43 -1.41
CA PHE A 42 -18.51 8.77 -0.81
C PHE A 42 -18.28 7.37 -1.38
N LEU A 43 -19.33 6.59 -1.66
CA LEU A 43 -19.22 5.28 -2.32
C LEU A 43 -18.57 5.37 -3.71
N VAL A 44 -19.04 6.32 -4.55
CA VAL A 44 -18.47 6.53 -5.89
C VAL A 44 -16.99 6.96 -5.79
N THR A 45 -16.70 7.89 -4.89
CA THR A 45 -15.32 8.36 -4.66
C THR A 45 -14.41 7.21 -4.20
N ALA A 46 -14.88 6.38 -3.26
CA ALA A 46 -14.15 5.21 -2.79
C ALA A 46 -13.88 4.20 -3.91
N LEU A 47 -14.85 3.94 -4.80
CA LEU A 47 -14.67 3.04 -5.95
C LEU A 47 -13.67 3.59 -6.96
N MET A 48 -13.71 4.89 -7.25
CA MET A 48 -12.72 5.52 -8.15
C MET A 48 -11.31 5.42 -7.57
N VAL A 49 -11.15 5.73 -6.29
CA VAL A 49 -9.85 5.64 -5.59
C VAL A 49 -9.37 4.19 -5.49
N ALA A 50 -10.26 3.23 -5.20
CA ALA A 50 -9.94 1.80 -5.19
C ALA A 50 -9.45 1.31 -6.56
N THR A 51 -10.07 1.78 -7.64
CA THR A 51 -9.64 1.47 -9.02
C THR A 51 -8.25 2.03 -9.28
N MET A 52 -8.00 3.30 -8.92
CA MET A 52 -6.68 3.92 -9.05
C MET A 52 -5.59 3.14 -8.28
N TYR A 53 -5.87 2.76 -7.02
CA TYR A 53 -4.92 1.97 -6.22
C TYR A 53 -4.70 0.57 -6.78
N THR A 54 -5.71 -0.06 -7.39
CA THR A 54 -5.56 -1.36 -8.04
C THR A 54 -4.56 -1.29 -9.19
N CYS A 55 -4.61 -0.23 -10.02
CA CYS A 55 -3.61 -0.01 -11.06
C CYS A 55 -2.20 0.14 -10.47
N PHE A 56 -2.05 0.90 -9.39
CA PHE A 56 -0.75 1.05 -8.72
C PHE A 56 -0.22 -0.24 -8.12
N ILE A 57 -1.08 -1.10 -7.59
CA ILE A 57 -0.67 -2.42 -7.10
C ILE A 57 0.01 -3.19 -8.23
N PHE A 58 -0.58 -3.24 -9.43
CA PHE A 58 0.03 -3.93 -10.56
C PHE A 58 1.38 -3.33 -10.96
N SER A 59 1.47 -2.00 -11.06
CA SER A 59 2.75 -1.32 -11.35
C SER A 59 3.83 -1.64 -10.33
N PHE A 60 3.52 -1.64 -9.03
CA PHE A 60 4.49 -1.96 -7.98
C PHE A 60 4.86 -3.45 -7.93
N THR A 61 3.92 -4.35 -8.24
CA THR A 61 4.25 -5.78 -8.32
C THR A 61 5.25 -6.07 -9.43
N GLU A 62 5.09 -5.44 -10.61
CA GLU A 62 6.05 -5.55 -11.71
C GLU A 62 7.44 -5.05 -11.29
N LEU A 63 7.50 -3.84 -10.72
CA LEU A 63 8.75 -3.23 -10.26
C LEU A 63 9.45 -4.03 -9.13
N THR A 64 8.69 -4.57 -8.17
CA THR A 64 9.25 -5.34 -7.06
C THR A 64 9.83 -6.68 -7.53
N THR A 65 9.22 -7.32 -8.53
CA THR A 65 9.75 -8.56 -9.12
C THR A 65 11.00 -8.30 -9.97
N ALA A 66 11.08 -7.16 -10.67
CA ALA A 66 12.24 -6.77 -11.46
C ALA A 66 13.42 -6.24 -10.61
N ILE A 67 13.12 -5.70 -9.42
CA ILE A 67 14.08 -5.06 -8.52
C ILE A 67 13.83 -5.55 -7.08
N PRO A 68 14.33 -6.74 -6.69
CA PRO A 68 14.09 -7.32 -5.37
C PRO A 68 14.98 -6.66 -4.29
N HIS A 69 14.79 -5.35 -4.08
CA HIS A 69 15.45 -4.56 -3.06
C HIS A 69 14.45 -4.14 -1.97
N ALA A 70 14.85 -4.26 -0.71
CA ALA A 70 14.04 -3.82 0.45
C ALA A 70 13.91 -2.29 0.61
N GLY A 71 14.29 -1.51 -0.40
CA GLY A 71 14.31 -0.03 -0.36
C GLY A 71 13.03 0.66 -0.83
N GLY A 72 12.00 -0.12 -1.23
CA GLY A 72 10.70 0.40 -1.68
C GLY A 72 10.80 1.30 -2.93
N PRO A 73 9.85 2.24 -3.12
CA PRO A 73 9.78 3.09 -4.31
C PRO A 73 11.04 3.93 -4.59
N PHE A 74 11.78 4.32 -3.54
CA PHE A 74 13.06 5.02 -3.66
C PHE A 74 14.19 4.14 -4.25
N ALA A 75 14.07 2.82 -4.19
CA ALA A 75 14.98 1.93 -4.90
C ALA A 75 14.65 1.87 -6.39
N TYR A 76 13.38 2.00 -6.78
CA TYR A 76 12.97 2.06 -8.18
C TYR A 76 13.48 3.34 -8.84
N SER A 77 13.31 4.50 -8.19
CA SER A 77 13.73 5.79 -8.73
C SER A 77 15.26 5.98 -8.83
N ARG A 78 16.05 5.24 -8.05
CA ARG A 78 17.52 5.23 -8.17
C ARG A 78 18.04 4.34 -9.29
N ARG A 79 17.20 3.43 -9.81
CA ARG A 79 17.54 2.51 -10.90
C ARG A 79 16.94 2.94 -12.24
N ALA A 80 15.83 3.69 -12.22
CA ALA A 80 15.23 4.36 -13.38
C ALA A 80 16.08 5.56 -13.82
#